data_AF-A0A7J8MJR9-F1
#
_entry.id   AF-A0A7J8MJR9-F1
#
_cell.length_a   1.000
_cell.length_b   1.000
_cell.length_c   1.000
_cell.angle_alpha   90.00
_cell.angle_beta   90.00
_cell.angle_gamma   90.00
#
_symmetry.space_group_name_H-M   'P 1'
#
loop_
_entity.id
_entity.type
_entity.pdbx_description
1 polymer ?
#
loop_
_entity_poly.entity_id
_entity_poly.type
_entity_poly.pdbx_seq_one_letter_code
_entity_poly.pdbx_strand_id
1 'polypeptide(L)'
;HHDAKSKNSNGLPLLLRSPKFYRYWLDFRRNLQLWARKKTFQPDIMMDLVSLVKTPIDRHNGLMSSARKYKSCAVVGNSGILLNRDYGELIDGHEIVIRLNNARTEKFEEQVGSKTSISFVNSNILHLCARREGCFCHPYGRNVPIIMYICQPVHFMDYTVCNSSHKAPLLITDPRFDVLCARIVKYYSAKRFLEETRKALGEWASTHDGSMFHYSSGMQAVMLALGICDKVSIFGFGKSTSAKHHYHTNQKSELRLHDYEAEYAFYHDLVKNPQAIPFISDRFRFPPVVIYL
;
A
#
# COMPACT_ATOMS: atom_id res chain seq x y z
N HIS A 1 6.11 -22.59 35.50
CA HIS A 1 5.39 -21.42 36.02
C HIS A 1 6.38 -20.28 36.20
N HIS A 2 6.43 -19.33 35.27
CA HIS A 2 7.13 -18.06 35.46
C HIS A 2 6.13 -16.94 35.24
N ASP A 3 5.97 -16.13 36.29
CA ASP A 3 4.90 -15.18 36.48
C ASP A 3 4.87 -14.05 35.44
N ALA A 4 3.78 -14.01 34.69
CA ALA A 4 3.34 -12.87 33.92
C ALA A 4 2.67 -11.86 34.85
N LYS A 5 3.46 -11.08 35.60
CA LYS A 5 3.08 -9.80 36.24
C LYS A 5 4.25 -9.25 37.07
N SER A 6 5.19 -8.53 36.44
CA SER A 6 6.02 -7.57 37.17
C SER A 6 5.86 -6.17 36.56
N LYS A 7 4.80 -5.47 36.97
CA LYS A 7 4.76 -4.00 36.91
C LYS A 7 5.49 -3.48 38.14
N ASN A 8 6.57 -2.73 37.94
CA ASN A 8 7.21 -1.97 39.02
C ASN A 8 6.94 -0.46 38.84
N SER A 9 7.01 0.26 39.97
CA SER A 9 6.33 1.50 40.36
C SER A 9 6.61 2.79 39.58
N ASN A 10 7.23 2.76 38.40
CA ASN A 10 7.35 3.93 37.52
C ASN A 10 6.94 3.50 36.11
N GLY A 11 5.76 3.93 35.65
CA GLY A 11 5.06 3.47 34.44
C GLY A 11 5.74 3.71 33.08
N LEU A 12 7.07 3.57 32.98
CA LEU A 12 7.80 3.49 31.73
C LEU A 12 7.90 2.03 31.26
N PRO A 13 7.53 1.71 30.00
CA PRO A 13 7.76 0.40 29.39
C PRO A 13 9.24 -0.02 29.46
N LEU A 14 9.50 -1.30 29.79
CA LEU A 14 10.84 -1.92 29.90
C LEU A 14 11.73 -1.73 28.65
N LEU A 15 11.13 -1.43 27.50
CA LEU A 15 11.82 -1.05 26.26
C LEU A 15 12.69 0.20 26.40
N LEU A 16 12.33 1.17 27.24
CA LEU A 16 13.02 2.47 27.36
C LEU A 16 14.40 2.40 28.02
N ARG A 17 14.76 1.27 28.64
CA ARG A 17 16.04 1.09 29.37
C ARG A 17 17.06 0.18 28.67
N SER A 18 16.72 -0.40 27.51
CA SER A 18 17.66 -1.25 26.78
C SER A 18 18.70 -0.40 26.02
N PRO A 19 19.99 -0.78 25.95
CA PRO A 19 20.96 -0.16 25.05
C PRO A 19 20.51 -0.13 23.58
N LYS A 20 19.65 -1.10 23.19
CA LYS A 20 19.04 -1.14 21.86
C LYS A 20 18.06 0.00 21.61
N PHE A 21 17.40 0.53 22.66
CA PHE A 21 16.44 1.62 22.54
C PHE A 21 17.06 2.89 21.99
N TYR A 22 18.26 3.25 22.44
CA TYR A 22 18.95 4.43 21.94
C TYR A 22 19.19 4.35 20.42
N ARG A 23 19.57 3.17 19.92
CA ARG A 23 19.73 2.93 18.48
C ARG A 23 18.41 3.06 17.73
N TYR A 24 17.34 2.43 18.21
CA TYR A 24 16.01 2.56 17.62
C TYR A 24 15.51 4.01 17.63
N TRP A 25 15.76 4.75 18.72
CA TRP A 25 15.39 6.16 18.84
C TRP A 25 16.12 7.07 17.84
N LEU A 26 17.42 6.84 17.62
CA LEU A 26 18.19 7.56 16.60
C LEU A 26 17.69 7.26 15.19
N ASP A 27 17.45 5.98 14.88
CA ASP A 27 16.90 5.57 13.59
C ASP A 27 15.48 6.14 13.38
N PHE A 28 14.65 6.18 14.43
CA PHE A 28 13.33 6.77 14.41
C PHE A 28 13.39 8.26 14.06
N ARG A 29 14.20 9.03 14.78
CA ARG A 29 14.38 10.47 14.52
C ARG A 29 14.89 10.73 13.11
N ARG A 30 15.87 9.96 12.65
CA ARG A 30 16.43 10.08 11.29
C ARG A 30 15.34 9.84 10.24
N ASN A 31 14.60 8.73 10.34
CA ASN A 31 13.56 8.39 9.38
C ASN A 31 12.43 9.44 9.39
N LEU A 32 11.98 9.88 10.56
CA LEU A 32 10.94 10.90 10.70
C LEU A 32 11.37 12.24 10.10
N GLN A 33 12.61 12.69 10.36
CA GLN A 33 13.14 13.93 9.80
C GLN A 33 13.27 13.86 8.27
N LEU A 34 13.78 12.74 7.74
CA LEU A 34 13.88 12.53 6.30
C LEU A 34 12.50 12.50 5.64
N TRP A 35 11.54 11.82 6.26
CA TRP A 35 10.16 11.75 5.80
C TRP A 35 9.52 13.14 5.73
N ALA A 36 9.65 13.94 6.81
CA ALA A 36 9.13 15.30 6.85
C ALA A 36 9.78 16.21 5.80
N ARG A 37 11.11 16.15 5.65
CA ARG A 37 11.85 16.98 4.67
C ARG A 37 11.51 16.64 3.22
N LYS A 38 11.27 15.36 2.91
CA LYS A 38 10.96 14.90 1.55
C LYS A 38 9.48 15.02 1.18
N LYS A 39 8.59 15.40 2.12
CA LYS A 39 7.14 15.51 1.89
C LYS A 39 6.79 16.73 1.04
N THR A 40 7.26 16.73 -0.20
CA THR A 40 7.02 17.72 -1.23
C THR A 40 6.56 17.05 -2.50
N PHE A 41 5.82 17.78 -3.33
CA PHE A 41 5.35 17.27 -4.60
C PHE A 41 6.48 17.21 -5.63
N GLN A 42 6.60 16.06 -6.31
CA GLN A 42 7.49 15.90 -7.45
C GLN A 42 6.77 15.11 -8.57
N PRO A 43 6.59 15.69 -9.76
CA PRO A 43 5.84 15.03 -10.84
C PRO A 43 6.58 13.83 -11.46
N ASP A 44 7.89 13.76 -11.27
CA ASP A 44 8.78 12.73 -11.85
C ASP A 44 8.97 11.49 -10.97
N ILE A 45 8.41 11.48 -9.75
CA ILE A 45 8.65 10.41 -8.75
C ILE A 45 8.33 9.00 -9.26
N MET A 46 7.40 8.89 -10.22
CA MET A 46 7.03 7.61 -10.83
C MET A 46 8.21 6.93 -11.55
N MET A 47 9.14 7.70 -12.11
CA MET A 47 10.34 7.18 -12.78
C MET A 47 11.40 6.69 -11.78
N ASP A 48 11.40 7.21 -10.55
CA ASP A 48 12.32 6.80 -9.48
C ASP A 48 11.91 5.45 -8.85
N LEU A 49 10.67 4.99 -9.03
CA LEU A 49 10.13 3.83 -8.31
C LEU A 49 10.89 2.54 -8.57
N VAL A 50 11.50 2.35 -9.76
CA VAL A 50 12.37 1.20 -10.03
C VAL A 50 13.59 1.19 -9.10
N SER A 51 14.21 2.35 -8.87
CA SER A 51 15.35 2.49 -7.97
C SER A 51 14.93 2.37 -6.50
N LEU A 52 13.80 2.99 -6.14
CA LEU A 52 13.32 3.05 -4.76
C LEU A 52 12.71 1.74 -4.26
N VAL A 53 12.12 0.93 -5.15
CA VAL A 53 11.33 -0.26 -4.79
C VAL A 53 11.91 -1.54 -5.38
N LYS A 54 12.02 -1.62 -6.71
CA LYS A 54 12.45 -2.85 -7.39
C LYS A 54 13.89 -3.21 -7.07
N THR A 55 14.80 -2.25 -7.17
CA THR A 55 16.24 -2.45 -6.92
C THR A 55 16.56 -3.04 -5.54
N PRO A 56 16.03 -2.52 -4.40
CA PRO A 56 16.31 -3.12 -3.10
C PRO A 56 15.70 -4.52 -2.93
N ILE A 57 14.55 -4.81 -3.56
CA ILE A 57 13.95 -6.15 -3.56
C ILE A 57 14.81 -7.13 -4.37
N ASP A 58 15.17 -6.77 -5.60
CA ASP A 58 16.00 -7.59 -6.48
C ASP A 58 17.36 -7.91 -5.84
N ARG A 59 18.02 -6.89 -5.27
CA ARG A 59 19.31 -7.04 -4.59
C ARG A 59 19.20 -8.01 -3.42
N HIS A 60 18.13 -7.94 -2.64
CA HIS A 60 17.91 -8.87 -1.54
C HIS A 60 17.73 -10.32 -2.04
N ASN A 61 17.05 -10.50 -3.17
CA ASN A 61 16.84 -11.80 -3.81
C ASN A 61 18.06 -12.31 -4.60
N GLY A 62 19.21 -11.62 -4.54
CA GLY A 62 20.41 -11.99 -5.29
C GLY A 62 20.31 -11.78 -6.80
N LEU A 63 19.31 -11.03 -7.26
CA LEU A 63 19.12 -10.71 -8.68
C LEU A 63 19.96 -9.47 -9.05
N MET A 64 20.53 -9.47 -10.26
CA MET A 64 21.24 -8.30 -10.78
C MET A 64 20.26 -7.14 -10.93
N SER A 65 20.54 -6.04 -10.22
CA SER A 65 19.70 -4.84 -10.29
C SER A 65 19.69 -4.28 -11.71
N SER A 66 18.53 -4.28 -12.33
CA SER A 66 18.30 -3.71 -13.66
C SER A 66 17.42 -2.48 -13.54
N ALA A 67 17.76 -1.43 -14.30
CA ALA A 67 16.91 -0.24 -14.46
C ALA A 67 15.61 -0.53 -15.22
N ARG A 68 15.44 -1.74 -15.77
CA ARG A 68 14.18 -2.17 -16.40
C ARG A 68 13.12 -2.51 -15.36
N LYS A 69 11.88 -2.19 -15.71
CA LYS A 69 10.67 -2.60 -14.99
C LYS A 69 10.50 -4.13 -15.06
N TYR A 70 9.66 -4.68 -14.21
CA TYR A 70 9.16 -6.06 -14.34
C TYR A 70 8.25 -6.17 -15.56
N LYS A 71 8.21 -7.33 -16.22
CA LYS A 71 7.43 -7.53 -17.45
C LYS A 71 5.93 -7.41 -17.20
N SER A 72 5.45 -7.93 -16.07
CA SER A 72 4.02 -7.91 -15.74
C SER A 72 3.78 -7.96 -14.24
N CYS A 73 2.76 -7.21 -13.80
CA CYS A 73 2.33 -7.20 -12.41
C CYS A 73 0.82 -7.42 -12.28
N ALA A 74 0.43 -8.34 -11.43
CA ALA A 74 -0.94 -8.45 -10.94
C ALA A 74 -1.07 -7.71 -9.61
N VAL A 75 -2.00 -6.78 -9.50
CA VAL A 75 -2.39 -6.15 -8.23
C VAL A 75 -3.72 -6.77 -7.80
N VAL A 76 -3.71 -7.51 -6.70
CA VAL A 76 -4.87 -8.26 -6.22
C VAL A 76 -5.47 -7.55 -5.01
N GLY A 77 -6.64 -6.94 -5.24
CA GLY A 77 -7.48 -6.33 -4.25
C GLY A 77 -8.22 -7.37 -3.40
N ASN A 78 -8.96 -6.89 -2.41
CA ASN A 78 -9.61 -7.76 -1.43
C ASN A 78 -11.10 -7.94 -1.70
N SER A 79 -11.67 -7.34 -2.75
CA SER A 79 -13.11 -7.36 -3.02
C SER A 79 -13.67 -8.78 -3.17
N GLY A 80 -14.86 -9.02 -2.62
CA GLY A 80 -15.59 -10.28 -2.74
C GLY A 80 -15.99 -10.62 -4.18
N ILE A 81 -15.89 -9.67 -5.10
CA ILE A 81 -16.18 -9.88 -6.52
C ILE A 81 -15.29 -10.96 -7.16
N LEU A 82 -14.08 -11.14 -6.62
CA LEU A 82 -13.15 -12.18 -7.03
C LEU A 82 -13.71 -13.60 -6.86
N LEU A 83 -14.70 -13.80 -5.98
CA LEU A 83 -15.31 -15.13 -5.78
C LEU A 83 -16.19 -15.59 -6.94
N ASN A 84 -16.44 -14.74 -7.94
CA ASN A 84 -17.32 -15.05 -9.06
C ASN A 84 -16.59 -15.69 -10.26
N ARG A 85 -15.26 -15.72 -10.24
CA ARG A 85 -14.40 -16.13 -11.36
C ARG A 85 -13.12 -16.79 -10.86
N ASP A 86 -12.63 -17.75 -11.63
CA ASP A 86 -11.41 -18.49 -11.29
C ASP A 86 -10.19 -17.80 -11.92
N TYR A 87 -9.83 -16.64 -11.36
CA TYR A 87 -8.68 -15.85 -11.84
C TYR A 87 -7.33 -16.37 -11.33
N GLY A 88 -7.29 -17.43 -10.51
CA GLY A 88 -6.09 -17.84 -9.79
C GLY A 88 -4.88 -18.13 -10.66
N GLU A 89 -5.05 -18.93 -11.72
CA GLU A 89 -3.98 -19.23 -12.67
C GLU A 89 -3.52 -17.98 -13.43
N LEU A 90 -4.46 -17.12 -13.83
CA LEU A 90 -4.17 -15.88 -14.53
C LEU A 90 -3.36 -14.91 -13.65
N ILE A 91 -3.71 -14.81 -12.36
CA ILE A 91 -2.98 -14.01 -11.38
C ILE A 91 -1.55 -14.55 -11.21
N ASP A 92 -1.41 -15.85 -10.96
CA ASP A 92 -0.11 -16.48 -10.68
C ASP A 92 0.83 -16.48 -11.90
N GLY A 93 0.28 -16.37 -13.12
CA GLY A 93 1.03 -16.23 -14.36
C GLY A 93 1.77 -14.88 -14.55
N HIS A 94 1.52 -13.87 -13.71
CA HIS A 94 2.25 -12.60 -13.75
C HIS A 94 3.66 -12.75 -13.16
N GLU A 95 4.64 -11.96 -13.61
CA GLU A 95 5.99 -12.00 -13.04
C GLU A 95 5.98 -11.65 -11.55
N ILE A 96 5.27 -10.58 -11.20
CA ILE A 96 5.09 -10.10 -9.84
C ILE A 96 3.60 -10.09 -9.47
N VAL A 97 3.28 -10.61 -8.28
CA VAL A 97 1.94 -10.49 -7.69
C VAL A 97 2.01 -9.64 -6.43
N ILE A 98 1.30 -8.50 -6.45
CA ILE A 98 1.19 -7.55 -5.34
C ILE A 98 -0.15 -7.78 -4.65
N ARG A 99 -0.13 -8.12 -3.35
CA ARG A 99 -1.34 -8.34 -2.55
C ARG A 99 -1.46 -7.31 -1.43
N LEU A 100 -2.71 -6.98 -1.08
CA LEU A 100 -3.00 -5.89 -0.16
C LEU A 100 -3.31 -6.36 1.25
N ASN A 101 -2.72 -5.66 2.22
CA ASN A 101 -3.01 -5.83 3.65
C ASN A 101 -2.74 -7.27 4.12
N ASN A 102 -3.76 -7.97 4.60
CA ASN A 102 -3.67 -9.32 5.16
C ASN A 102 -4.77 -10.22 4.60
N ALA A 103 -4.89 -10.25 3.27
CA ALA A 103 -5.89 -11.05 2.59
C ALA A 103 -5.47 -12.52 2.57
N ARG A 104 -6.35 -13.40 3.04
CA ARG A 104 -6.08 -14.85 3.04
C ARG A 104 -6.06 -15.37 1.60
N THR A 105 -5.11 -16.19 1.21
CA THR A 105 -5.14 -16.91 -0.07
C THR A 105 -5.62 -18.35 0.09
N GLU A 106 -5.29 -18.97 1.22
CA GLU A 106 -5.69 -20.33 1.55
C GLU A 106 -7.21 -20.52 1.48
N LYS A 107 -7.66 -21.55 0.75
CA LYS A 107 -9.05 -21.90 0.40
C LYS A 107 -9.71 -21.03 -0.67
N PHE A 108 -8.95 -20.13 -1.30
CA PHE A 108 -9.43 -19.24 -2.37
C PHE A 108 -8.47 -19.24 -3.57
N GLU A 109 -7.51 -20.18 -3.61
CA GLU A 109 -6.42 -20.19 -4.58
C GLU A 109 -6.91 -20.27 -6.03
N GLU A 110 -8.03 -20.96 -6.27
CA GLU A 110 -8.67 -21.04 -7.58
C GLU A 110 -9.14 -19.67 -8.07
N GLN A 111 -9.63 -18.81 -7.18
CA GLN A 111 -10.13 -17.48 -7.51
C GLN A 111 -9.05 -16.40 -7.45
N VAL A 112 -8.17 -16.45 -6.44
CA VAL A 112 -7.22 -15.36 -6.16
C VAL A 112 -5.76 -15.73 -6.34
N GLY A 113 -5.45 -16.99 -6.65
CA GLY A 113 -4.09 -17.48 -6.82
C GLY A 113 -3.37 -17.71 -5.50
N SER A 114 -2.20 -18.33 -5.58
CA SER A 114 -1.33 -18.68 -4.45
C SER A 114 -0.07 -17.81 -4.38
N LYS A 115 0.40 -17.29 -5.52
CA LYS A 115 1.64 -16.53 -5.62
C LYS A 115 1.51 -15.19 -4.92
N THR A 116 2.54 -14.82 -4.17
CA THR A 116 2.71 -13.46 -3.64
C THR A 116 4.18 -13.06 -3.75
N SER A 117 4.44 -11.99 -4.48
CA SER A 117 5.79 -11.44 -4.67
C SER A 117 6.03 -10.22 -3.79
N ILE A 118 5.00 -9.41 -3.56
CA ILE A 118 5.06 -8.19 -2.74
C ILE A 118 3.79 -8.10 -1.88
N SER A 119 3.95 -7.80 -0.60
CA SER A 119 2.86 -7.40 0.28
C SER A 119 2.81 -5.89 0.41
N PHE A 120 1.71 -5.26 0.02
CA PHE A 120 1.51 -3.82 0.17
C PHE A 120 0.52 -3.55 1.29
N VAL A 121 0.94 -2.85 2.34
CA VAL A 121 0.13 -2.66 3.55
C VAL A 121 0.15 -1.21 4.03
N ASN A 122 -0.85 -0.82 4.81
CA ASN A 122 -0.76 0.42 5.57
C ASN A 122 0.00 0.18 6.89
N SER A 123 0.72 1.19 7.39
CA SER A 123 1.52 1.04 8.62
C SER A 123 0.74 0.69 9.89
N ASN A 124 -0.60 0.85 9.96
CA ASN A 124 -1.37 0.38 11.12
C ASN A 124 -1.29 -1.16 11.24
N ILE A 125 -1.15 -1.88 10.13
CA ILE A 125 -0.95 -3.35 10.15
C ILE A 125 0.36 -3.68 10.87
N LEU A 126 1.45 -2.94 10.58
CA LEU A 126 2.71 -3.10 11.30
C LEU A 126 2.55 -2.73 12.77
N HIS A 127 1.88 -1.62 13.08
CA HIS A 127 1.65 -1.17 14.46
C HIS A 127 0.94 -2.22 15.31
N LEU A 128 -0.06 -2.92 14.75
CA LEU A 128 -0.77 -4.00 15.44
C LEU A 128 0.14 -5.19 15.77
N CYS A 129 1.04 -5.54 14.85
CA CYS A 129 1.90 -6.72 14.99
C CYS A 129 3.23 -6.43 15.72
N ALA A 130 3.72 -5.19 15.69
CA ALA A 130 4.93 -4.75 16.39
C ALA A 130 4.83 -4.90 17.92
N ARG A 131 3.60 -4.96 18.44
CA ARG A 131 3.32 -5.21 19.86
C ARG A 131 3.55 -6.66 20.30
N ARG A 132 3.78 -7.58 19.35
CA ARG A 132 4.05 -9.00 19.61
C ARG A 132 5.55 -9.26 19.69
N GLU A 133 5.97 -10.22 20.51
CA GLU A 133 7.37 -10.65 20.55
C GLU A 133 7.88 -11.04 19.15
N GLY A 134 9.08 -10.57 18.82
CA GLY A 134 9.73 -10.86 17.55
C GLY A 134 9.16 -10.14 16.32
N CYS A 135 8.19 -9.22 16.48
CA CYS A 135 7.55 -8.52 15.36
C CYS A 135 7.03 -9.48 14.28
N PHE A 136 6.20 -10.46 14.65
CA PHE A 136 5.61 -11.40 13.70
C PHE A 136 4.59 -10.69 12.77
N CYS A 137 5.11 -10.08 11.70
CA CYS A 137 4.37 -9.24 10.75
C CYS A 137 4.55 -9.79 9.33
N HIS A 138 4.02 -10.98 9.05
CA HIS A 138 4.24 -11.65 7.77
C HIS A 138 2.92 -12.08 7.13
N PRO A 139 2.12 -11.13 6.59
CA PRO A 139 0.78 -11.41 6.05
C PRO A 139 0.76 -12.53 5.00
N TYR A 140 1.80 -12.57 4.17
CA TYR A 140 1.95 -13.53 3.07
C TYR A 140 3.20 -14.41 3.19
N GLY A 141 3.75 -14.54 4.40
CA GLY A 141 4.93 -15.36 4.67
C GLY A 141 6.22 -14.56 4.87
N ARG A 142 7.21 -15.20 5.50
CA ARG A 142 8.43 -14.54 6.03
C ARG A 142 9.41 -14.05 4.96
N ASN A 143 9.27 -14.57 3.73
CA ASN A 143 10.16 -14.29 2.61
C ASN A 143 9.55 -13.28 1.63
N VAL A 144 8.32 -12.81 1.87
CA VAL A 144 7.66 -11.83 1.01
C VAL A 144 8.03 -10.42 1.49
N PRO A 145 8.63 -9.57 0.62
CA PRO A 145 8.90 -8.18 0.96
C PRO A 145 7.60 -7.43 1.25
N ILE A 146 7.68 -6.52 2.23
CA ILE A 146 6.56 -5.68 2.63
C ILE A 146 6.89 -4.23 2.28
N ILE A 147 5.96 -3.59 1.58
CA ILE A 147 6.00 -2.16 1.28
C ILE A 147 4.85 -1.48 2.01
N MET A 148 5.10 -0.37 2.67
CA MET A 148 4.06 0.36 3.40
C MET A 148 4.21 1.87 3.33
N TYR A 149 3.07 2.56 3.39
CA TYR A 149 3.02 3.98 3.70
C TYR A 149 2.78 4.21 5.20
N ILE A 150 3.36 5.30 5.71
CA ILE A 150 3.27 5.69 7.11
C ILE A 150 2.01 6.55 7.34
N CYS A 151 1.09 6.02 8.14
CA CYS A 151 -0.18 6.67 8.48
C CYS A 151 -0.01 7.64 9.66
N GLN A 152 0.87 7.31 10.61
CA GLN A 152 1.15 8.12 11.79
C GLN A 152 2.65 8.18 12.06
N PRO A 153 3.20 9.34 12.46
CA PRO A 153 4.63 9.48 12.75
C PRO A 153 5.16 8.44 13.75
N VAL A 154 4.36 8.05 14.73
CA VAL A 154 4.75 7.06 15.74
C VAL A 154 5.07 5.69 15.13
N HIS A 155 4.49 5.34 13.97
CA HIS A 155 4.74 4.06 13.30
C HIS A 155 6.16 3.93 12.74
N PHE A 156 6.92 5.02 12.64
CA PHE A 156 8.37 4.90 12.37
C PHE A 156 9.09 4.14 13.48
N MET A 157 8.61 4.19 14.73
CA MET A 157 9.18 3.41 15.82
C MET A 157 8.96 1.92 15.55
N ASP A 158 7.72 1.53 15.22
CA ASP A 158 7.38 0.15 14.87
C ASP A 158 8.24 -0.35 13.70
N TYR A 159 8.41 0.49 12.67
CA TYR A 159 9.30 0.20 11.56
C TYR A 159 10.74 -0.08 12.03
N THR A 160 11.32 0.80 12.84
CA THR A 160 12.71 0.64 13.30
C THR A 160 12.91 -0.62 14.14
N VAL A 161 11.95 -0.94 14.99
CA VAL A 161 11.98 -2.15 15.82
C VAL A 161 11.85 -3.39 14.94
N CYS A 162 10.84 -3.42 14.05
CA CYS A 162 10.50 -4.61 13.29
C CYS A 162 11.39 -4.87 12.07
N ASN A 163 11.96 -3.84 11.44
CA ASN A 163 12.84 -4.01 10.28
C ASN A 163 14.04 -4.91 10.60
N SER A 164 14.58 -4.82 11.82
CA SER A 164 15.68 -5.69 12.26
C SER A 164 15.32 -7.16 12.43
N SER A 165 14.02 -7.47 12.57
CA SER A 165 13.51 -8.84 12.76
C SER A 165 13.03 -9.49 11.46
N HIS A 166 12.82 -8.70 10.41
CA HIS A 166 12.30 -9.22 9.13
C HIS A 166 13.42 -9.86 8.30
N LYS A 167 13.12 -11.04 7.72
CA LYS A 167 14.03 -11.70 6.78
C LYS A 167 13.98 -11.02 5.41
N ALA A 168 12.78 -10.79 4.89
CA ALA A 168 12.56 -10.06 3.65
C ALA A 168 12.60 -8.53 3.86
N PRO A 169 12.82 -7.74 2.79
CA PRO A 169 12.84 -6.28 2.87
C PRO A 169 11.55 -5.70 3.46
N LEU A 170 11.71 -4.80 4.43
CA LEU A 170 10.65 -3.93 4.94
C LEU A 170 10.89 -2.51 4.43
N LEU A 171 10.07 -2.07 3.48
CA LEU A 171 10.23 -0.79 2.78
C LEU A 171 9.13 0.19 3.16
N ILE A 172 9.51 1.45 3.33
CA ILE A 172 8.58 2.58 3.46
C ILE A 172 8.52 3.30 2.11
N THR A 173 7.32 3.67 1.67
CA THR A 173 7.12 4.47 0.45
C THR A 173 7.81 5.83 0.55
N ASP A 174 8.30 6.34 -0.59
CA ASP A 174 8.90 7.68 -0.61
C ASP A 174 7.82 8.75 -0.37
N PRO A 175 8.03 9.73 0.51
CA PRO A 175 7.00 10.75 0.83
C PRO A 175 6.53 11.54 -0.39
N ARG A 176 7.38 11.70 -1.41
CA ARG A 176 7.03 12.38 -2.66
C ARG A 176 5.99 11.58 -3.44
N PHE A 177 6.09 10.25 -3.38
CA PHE A 177 5.14 9.33 -3.99
C PHE A 177 3.81 9.36 -3.23
N ASP A 178 3.85 9.38 -1.89
CA ASP A 178 2.65 9.54 -1.06
C ASP A 178 1.90 10.87 -1.38
N VAL A 179 2.63 11.97 -1.56
CA VAL A 179 2.06 13.28 -1.94
C VAL A 179 1.45 13.22 -3.34
N LEU A 180 2.09 12.55 -4.31
CA LEU A 180 1.53 12.38 -5.65
C LEU A 180 0.20 11.63 -5.61
N CYS A 181 0.16 10.46 -4.94
CA CYS A 181 -1.05 9.66 -4.81
C CYS A 181 -2.18 10.44 -4.13
N ALA A 182 -1.88 11.17 -3.05
CA ALA A 182 -2.86 12.01 -2.36
C ALA A 182 -3.44 13.11 -3.25
N ARG A 183 -2.61 13.75 -4.09
CA ARG A 183 -3.08 14.78 -5.04
C ARG A 183 -4.00 14.21 -6.11
N ILE A 184 -3.64 13.05 -6.69
CA ILE A 184 -4.46 12.39 -7.72
C ILE A 184 -5.83 12.02 -7.15
N VAL A 185 -5.89 11.29 -6.03
CA VAL A 185 -7.18 10.86 -5.46
C VAL A 185 -8.02 12.06 -5.03
N LYS A 186 -7.40 13.10 -4.47
CA LYS A 186 -8.10 14.34 -4.11
C LYS A 186 -8.66 15.06 -5.34
N TYR A 187 -7.94 15.07 -6.46
CA TYR A 187 -8.45 15.64 -7.71
C TYR A 187 -9.68 14.89 -8.21
N TYR A 188 -9.63 13.56 -8.26
CA TYR A 188 -10.78 12.76 -8.69
C TYR A 188 -12.00 12.97 -7.78
N SER A 189 -11.80 12.96 -6.47
CA SER A 189 -12.89 13.20 -5.50
C SER A 189 -13.47 14.60 -5.62
N ALA A 190 -12.62 15.63 -5.70
CA ALA A 190 -13.05 17.02 -5.85
C ALA A 190 -13.78 17.27 -7.18
N LYS A 191 -13.28 16.68 -8.29
CA LYS A 191 -13.91 16.76 -9.60
C LYS A 191 -15.31 16.14 -9.58
N ARG A 192 -15.44 14.91 -9.07
CA ARG A 192 -16.74 14.23 -8.95
C ARG A 192 -17.71 15.02 -8.08
N PHE A 193 -17.25 15.51 -6.92
CA PHE A 193 -18.08 16.31 -6.03
C PHE A 193 -18.65 17.55 -6.74
N LEU A 194 -17.83 18.25 -7.53
CA LEU A 194 -18.27 19.40 -8.31
C LEU A 194 -19.29 19.01 -9.38
N GLU A 195 -19.04 17.91 -10.10
CA GLU A 195 -19.91 17.42 -11.17
C GLU A 195 -21.28 16.94 -10.65
N GLU A 196 -21.29 16.24 -9.52
CA GLU A 196 -22.51 15.63 -8.95
C GLU A 196 -23.33 16.61 -8.12
N THR A 197 -22.68 17.44 -7.29
CA THR A 197 -23.39 18.31 -6.34
C THR A 197 -23.57 19.73 -6.85
N ARG A 198 -22.75 20.17 -7.83
CA ARG A 198 -22.64 21.56 -8.30
C ARG A 198 -22.32 22.59 -7.21
N LYS A 199 -21.83 22.13 -6.05
CA LYS A 199 -21.42 22.99 -4.93
C LYS A 199 -20.01 23.55 -5.12
N ALA A 200 -19.68 24.59 -4.35
CA ALA A 200 -18.33 25.16 -4.39
C ALA A 200 -17.30 24.17 -3.83
N LEU A 201 -16.09 24.15 -4.41
CA LEU A 201 -14.99 23.28 -3.95
C LEU A 201 -14.61 23.49 -2.48
N GLY A 202 -14.88 24.66 -1.90
CA GLY A 202 -14.69 24.93 -0.48
C GLY A 202 -15.53 24.02 0.44
N GLU A 203 -16.67 23.53 -0.06
CA GLU A 203 -17.56 22.60 0.67
C GLU A 203 -17.12 21.13 0.56
N TRP A 204 -16.14 20.81 -0.31
CA TRP A 204 -15.64 19.44 -0.45
C TRP A 204 -14.98 18.96 0.85
N ALA A 205 -14.20 19.82 1.50
CA ALA A 205 -13.44 19.46 2.70
C ALA A 205 -14.34 19.07 3.88
N SER A 206 -15.48 19.73 4.05
CA SER A 206 -16.42 19.41 5.14
C SER A 206 -17.21 18.11 4.92
N THR A 207 -17.28 17.64 3.68
CA THR A 207 -18.02 16.42 3.30
C THR A 207 -17.14 15.17 3.19
N HIS A 208 -15.81 15.33 3.07
CA HIS A 208 -14.84 14.25 2.83
C HIS A 208 -13.76 14.15 3.91
N ASP A 209 -14.10 14.48 5.17
CA ASP A 209 -13.19 14.46 6.32
C ASP A 209 -11.90 15.29 6.16
N GLY A 210 -11.91 16.27 5.24
CA GLY A 210 -10.93 17.34 5.08
C GLY A 210 -9.47 16.90 5.11
N SER A 211 -8.82 17.12 6.26
CA SER A 211 -7.40 16.81 6.49
C SER A 211 -7.09 15.32 6.63
N MET A 212 -8.11 14.50 6.92
CA MET A 212 -8.00 13.05 7.08
C MET A 212 -8.25 12.28 5.78
N PHE A 213 -8.69 12.96 4.71
CA PHE A 213 -8.87 12.36 3.40
C PHE A 213 -7.59 11.68 2.93
N HIS A 214 -7.69 10.41 2.58
CA HIS A 214 -6.55 9.60 2.21
C HIS A 214 -6.92 8.58 1.13
N TYR A 215 -5.96 8.21 0.30
CA TYR A 215 -6.11 7.12 -0.66
C TYR A 215 -6.16 5.75 0.05
N SER A 216 -6.79 4.77 -0.58
CA SER A 216 -6.76 3.38 -0.14
C SER A 216 -5.39 2.74 -0.40
N SER A 217 -5.03 1.71 0.39
CA SER A 217 -3.80 0.94 0.14
C SER A 217 -3.79 0.33 -1.27
N GLY A 218 -4.97 0.03 -1.83
CA GLY A 218 -5.10 -0.48 -3.19
C GLY A 218 -4.72 0.56 -4.24
N MET A 219 -5.20 1.80 -4.12
CA MET A 219 -4.87 2.85 -5.07
C MET A 219 -3.36 3.08 -5.15
N GLN A 220 -2.69 3.14 -3.99
CA GLN A 220 -1.25 3.33 -3.98
C GLN A 220 -0.48 2.10 -4.49
N ALA A 221 -0.96 0.88 -4.24
CA ALA A 221 -0.37 -0.33 -4.81
C ALA A 221 -0.49 -0.37 -6.33
N VAL A 222 -1.62 0.06 -6.89
CA VAL A 222 -1.81 0.22 -8.35
C VAL A 222 -0.80 1.24 -8.89
N MET A 223 -0.68 2.41 -8.26
CA MET A 223 0.31 3.42 -8.64
C MET A 223 1.75 2.89 -8.59
N LEU A 224 2.08 2.11 -7.55
CA LEU A 224 3.39 1.49 -7.41
C LEU A 224 3.67 0.49 -8.54
N ALA A 225 2.67 -0.33 -8.91
CA ALA A 225 2.78 -1.26 -10.04
C ALA A 225 3.02 -0.53 -11.38
N LEU A 226 2.34 0.60 -11.63
CA LEU A 226 2.57 1.40 -12.85
C LEU A 226 4.04 1.89 -12.95
N GLY A 227 4.62 2.24 -11.80
CA GLY A 227 6.00 2.70 -11.71
C GLY A 227 7.04 1.61 -11.96
N ILE A 228 6.76 0.37 -11.57
CA ILE A 228 7.75 -0.71 -11.57
C ILE A 228 7.50 -1.82 -12.59
N CYS A 229 6.41 -1.77 -13.37
CA CYS A 229 6.01 -2.83 -14.31
C CYS A 229 5.68 -2.29 -15.71
N ASP A 230 5.93 -3.11 -16.74
CA ASP A 230 5.64 -2.81 -18.15
C ASP A 230 4.20 -3.15 -18.56
N LYS A 231 3.52 -4.00 -17.79
CA LYS A 231 2.08 -4.30 -17.91
C LYS A 231 1.47 -4.47 -16.52
N VAL A 232 0.27 -3.95 -16.32
CA VAL A 232 -0.45 -4.07 -15.04
C VAL A 232 -1.82 -4.68 -15.25
N SER A 233 -2.16 -5.67 -14.43
CA SER A 233 -3.50 -6.23 -14.34
C SER A 233 -4.03 -6.06 -12.92
N ILE A 234 -5.23 -5.52 -12.80
CA ILE A 234 -5.86 -5.15 -11.53
C ILE A 234 -7.03 -6.11 -11.29
N PHE A 235 -7.04 -6.81 -10.16
CA PHE A 235 -8.03 -7.84 -9.84
C PHE A 235 -8.78 -7.46 -8.57
N GLY A 236 -10.12 -7.46 -8.60
CA GLY A 236 -10.91 -7.28 -7.37
C GLY A 236 -10.89 -5.84 -6.84
N PHE A 237 -10.85 -4.87 -7.74
CA PHE A 237 -10.99 -3.44 -7.47
C PHE A 237 -12.31 -2.96 -8.07
N GLY A 238 -13.35 -2.96 -7.24
CA GLY A 238 -14.69 -2.63 -7.68
C GLY A 238 -15.73 -3.19 -6.72
N LYS A 239 -16.96 -2.76 -6.96
CA LYS A 239 -18.12 -3.11 -6.16
C LYS A 239 -19.14 -3.86 -6.99
N SER A 240 -19.70 -4.92 -6.41
CA SER A 240 -20.95 -5.52 -6.86
C SER A 240 -21.93 -5.46 -5.69
N THR A 241 -23.19 -5.13 -5.96
CA THR A 241 -24.26 -5.07 -4.95
C THR A 241 -24.50 -6.42 -4.25
N SER A 242 -24.09 -7.52 -4.88
CA SER A 242 -24.19 -8.88 -4.35
C SER A 242 -22.90 -9.39 -3.69
N ALA A 243 -21.77 -8.69 -3.84
CA ALA A 243 -20.47 -9.14 -3.34
C ALA A 243 -20.17 -8.62 -1.93
N LYS A 244 -19.46 -9.44 -1.14
CA LYS A 244 -18.89 -9.00 0.15
C LYS A 244 -17.80 -7.94 -0.09
N HIS A 245 -17.55 -7.07 0.90
CA HIS A 245 -16.47 -6.09 0.81
C HIS A 245 -15.10 -6.76 0.80
N HIS A 246 -14.93 -7.83 1.58
CA HIS A 246 -13.76 -8.69 1.47
C HIS A 246 -14.14 -10.12 1.09
N TYR A 247 -13.38 -10.76 0.19
CA TYR A 247 -13.60 -12.17 -0.16
C TYR A 247 -13.29 -13.12 1.01
N HIS A 248 -12.38 -12.72 1.91
CA HIS A 248 -11.90 -13.55 3.02
C HIS A 248 -12.46 -13.17 4.41
N THR A 249 -13.38 -12.20 4.50
CA THR A 249 -14.05 -11.84 5.76
C THR A 249 -15.55 -11.68 5.58
N ASN A 250 -16.29 -11.60 6.68
CA ASN A 250 -17.73 -11.30 6.65
C ASN A 250 -18.02 -9.79 6.59
N GLN A 251 -17.01 -8.94 6.40
CA GLN A 251 -17.22 -7.49 6.23
C GLN A 251 -17.97 -7.23 4.90
N LYS A 252 -19.09 -6.51 5.01
CA LYS A 252 -19.96 -6.17 3.86
C LYS A 252 -19.82 -4.72 3.39
N SER A 253 -19.36 -3.81 4.24
CA SER A 253 -19.29 -2.38 3.95
C SER A 253 -17.86 -1.86 3.80
N GLU A 254 -17.69 -0.97 2.83
CA GLU A 254 -16.52 -0.10 2.65
C GLU A 254 -16.32 0.83 3.85
N LEU A 255 -15.06 1.18 4.15
CA LEU A 255 -14.75 2.19 5.17
C LEU A 255 -15.01 3.58 4.60
N ARG A 256 -15.66 4.47 5.38
CA ARG A 256 -15.94 5.86 4.95
C ARG A 256 -14.70 6.75 4.75
N LEU A 257 -13.50 6.26 5.09
CA LEU A 257 -12.26 7.02 5.06
C LEU A 257 -11.74 7.28 3.63
N HIS A 258 -12.19 6.49 2.66
CA HIS A 258 -11.76 6.58 1.26
C HIS A 258 -12.97 6.88 0.37
N ASP A 259 -12.75 7.71 -0.65
CA ASP A 259 -13.71 7.91 -1.73
C ASP A 259 -13.46 6.87 -2.82
N TYR A 260 -14.05 5.68 -2.65
CA TYR A 260 -13.85 4.56 -3.57
C TYR A 260 -14.37 4.87 -4.98
N GLU A 261 -15.44 5.66 -5.12
CA GLU A 261 -15.97 6.04 -6.43
C GLU A 261 -15.02 6.97 -7.20
N ALA A 262 -14.29 7.83 -6.48
CA ALA A 262 -13.19 8.59 -7.05
C ALA A 262 -12.03 7.69 -7.49
N GLU A 263 -11.68 6.68 -6.69
CA GLU A 263 -10.63 5.71 -7.06
C GLU A 263 -11.04 4.85 -8.27
N TYR A 264 -12.31 4.43 -8.36
CA TYR A 264 -12.82 3.68 -9.51
C TYR A 264 -12.81 4.54 -10.78
N ALA A 265 -13.16 5.82 -10.70
CA ALA A 265 -13.02 6.74 -11.82
C ALA A 265 -11.56 6.86 -12.28
N PHE A 266 -10.62 6.94 -11.34
CA PHE A 266 -9.20 6.93 -11.64
C PHE A 266 -8.75 5.63 -12.33
N TYR A 267 -9.19 4.45 -11.86
CA TYR A 267 -8.86 3.18 -12.52
C TYR A 267 -9.44 3.11 -13.94
N HIS A 268 -10.64 3.64 -14.16
CA HIS A 268 -11.21 3.71 -15.50
C HIS A 268 -10.41 4.61 -16.44
N ASP A 269 -9.95 5.77 -15.96
CA ASP A 269 -9.08 6.64 -16.74
C ASP A 269 -7.72 6.00 -17.02
N LEU A 270 -7.13 5.24 -16.09
CA LEU A 270 -5.90 4.48 -16.35
C LEU A 270 -6.02 3.55 -17.57
N VAL A 271 -7.18 2.93 -17.76
CA VAL A 271 -7.44 2.02 -18.88
C VAL A 271 -7.78 2.78 -20.16
N LYS A 272 -8.66 3.80 -20.06
CA LYS A 272 -9.25 4.45 -21.24
C LYS A 272 -8.50 5.68 -21.71
N ASN A 273 -7.99 6.49 -20.79
CA ASN A 273 -7.36 7.77 -21.07
C ASN A 273 -6.27 8.12 -20.04
N PRO A 274 -5.16 7.35 -19.98
CA PRO A 274 -4.14 7.54 -18.96
C PRO A 274 -3.45 8.91 -19.05
N GLN A 275 -3.49 9.57 -20.21
CA GLN A 275 -2.92 10.92 -20.41
C GLN A 275 -3.73 12.02 -19.72
N ALA A 276 -5.00 11.76 -19.34
CA ALA A 276 -5.82 12.72 -18.60
C ALA A 276 -5.49 12.75 -17.09
N ILE A 277 -4.70 11.80 -16.59
CA ILE A 277 -4.34 11.73 -15.17
C ILE A 277 -3.39 12.89 -14.83
N PRO A 278 -3.77 13.80 -13.91
CA PRO A 278 -2.98 15.00 -13.64
C PRO A 278 -1.76 14.70 -12.76
N PHE A 279 -0.89 15.71 -12.65
CA PHE A 279 0.25 15.78 -11.72
C PHE A 279 1.41 14.82 -11.98
N ILE A 280 1.32 13.96 -12.99
CA ILE A 280 2.43 13.10 -13.43
C ILE A 280 3.14 13.78 -14.60
N SER A 281 4.48 13.72 -14.62
CA SER A 281 5.22 14.22 -15.79
C SER A 281 4.80 13.48 -17.07
N ASP A 282 4.63 14.25 -18.12
CA ASP A 282 4.57 13.91 -19.53
C ASP A 282 5.70 12.97 -20.02
N ARG A 283 6.85 12.92 -19.33
CA ARG A 283 7.91 11.94 -19.60
C ARG A 283 7.55 10.53 -19.15
N PHE A 284 6.66 10.38 -18.18
CA PHE A 284 6.25 9.07 -17.69
C PHE A 284 5.29 8.43 -18.70
N ARG A 285 5.66 7.24 -19.18
CA ARG A 285 4.80 6.42 -20.03
C ARG A 285 4.05 5.41 -19.17
N PHE A 286 2.73 5.55 -19.11
CA PHE A 286 1.87 4.59 -18.44
C PHE A 286 1.93 3.24 -19.17
N PRO A 287 2.14 2.13 -18.45
CA PRO A 287 2.00 0.81 -19.03
C PRO A 287 0.52 0.50 -19.34
N PRO A 288 0.23 -0.43 -20.27
CA PRO A 288 -1.12 -0.94 -20.47
C PRO A 288 -1.69 -1.52 -19.16
N VAL A 289 -2.94 -1.16 -18.88
CA VAL A 289 -3.69 -1.61 -17.69
C VAL A 289 -4.92 -2.40 -18.13
N VAL A 290 -5.18 -3.53 -17.47
CA VAL A 290 -6.41 -4.31 -17.63
C VAL A 290 -7.06 -4.51 -16.26
N ILE A 291 -8.38 -4.31 -16.15
CA ILE A 291 -9.14 -4.51 -14.92
C ILE A 291 -9.97 -5.78 -15.04
N TYR A 292 -9.89 -6.62 -14.02
CA TYR A 292 -10.66 -7.84 -13.83
C TYR A 292 -11.56 -7.66 -12.60
N LEU A 293 -12.86 -7.63 -12.87
CA LEU A 293 -13.92 -7.59 -11.88
C LEU A 293 -14.40 -9.01 -11.59
#